data_AF-A0A6A4PUT7-F1
#
_entry.id   AF-A0A6A4PUT7-F1
#
_cell.length_a   1.000
_cell.length_b   1.000
_cell.length_c   1.000
_cell.angle_alpha   90.00
_cell.angle_beta   90.00
_cell.angle_gamma   90.00
#
_symmetry.space_group_name_H-M   'P 1'
#
loop_
_entity.id
_entity.type
_entity.pdbx_description
1 polymer ?
#
loop_
_entity_poly.entity_id
_entity_poly.type
_entity_poly.pdbx_seq_one_letter_code
_entity_poly.pdbx_strand_id
1 'polypeptide(L)' 'MALIITTFVVVLCVVPAMVIAIPSLTINPFIVKGRVYCDPCRLGFETPITTYIPSKF' A
#
# COMPACT_ATOMS: atom_id res chain seq x y z
N MET A 1 -33.57 27.29 11.21
CA MET A 1 -33.78 25.83 11.35
C MET A 1 -33.24 25.07 10.14
N ALA A 2 -33.70 25.33 8.91
CA ALA A 2 -33.19 24.69 7.70
C ALA A 2 -31.67 24.88 7.47
N LEU A 3 -31.16 26.09 7.74
CA LEU A 3 -29.72 26.39 7.61
C LEU A 3 -28.84 25.63 8.61
N ILE A 4 -29.35 25.38 9.82
CA ILE A 4 -28.65 24.59 10.84
C ILE A 4 -28.60 23.13 10.40
N ILE A 5 -29.72 22.59 9.92
CA ILE A 5 -29.81 21.20 9.46
C ILE A 5 -28.87 20.96 8.26
N THR A 6 -28.84 21.86 7.28
CA THR A 6 -27.94 21.72 6.12
C THR A 6 -26.48 21.79 6.52
N THR A 7 -26.10 22.71 7.42
CA THR A 7 -24.72 22.78 7.92
C THR A 7 -24.32 21.51 8.69
N PHE A 8 -25.20 20.98 9.53
CA PHE A 8 -24.96 19.74 10.26
C PHE A 8 -24.77 18.54 9.34
N VAL A 9 -25.59 18.42 8.30
CA VAL A 9 -25.47 17.34 7.31
C VAL A 9 -24.14 17.43 6.55
N VAL A 10 -23.71 18.64 6.15
CA VAL A 10 -22.43 18.82 5.47
C VAL A 10 -21.26 18.45 6.38
N VAL A 11 -21.27 18.91 7.63
CA VAL A 11 -20.17 18.64 8.59
C VAL A 11 -20.12 17.15 8.99
N LEU A 12 -21.26 16.52 9.24
CA LEU A 12 -21.30 15.14 9.73
C LEU A 12 -21.17 14.09 8.62
N CYS A 13 -21.61 14.38 7.40
CA CYS A 13 -21.63 13.38 6.33
C CYS A 13 -20.59 13.65 5.24
N VAL A 14 -20.42 14.90 4.80
CA VAL A 14 -19.59 15.21 3.63
C VAL A 14 -18.11 15.30 4.00
N VAL A 15 -17.79 15.92 5.14
CA VAL A 15 -16.40 16.07 5.62
C VAL A 15 -15.72 14.71 5.87
N PRO A 16 -16.29 13.77 6.63
CA PRO A 16 -15.62 12.48 6.87
C PRO A 16 -15.50 11.62 5.60
N ALA A 17 -16.47 11.69 4.67
CA ALA A 17 -16.38 10.98 3.39
C ALA A 17 -15.16 11.43 2.56
N MET A 18 -14.86 12.74 2.56
CA MET A 18 -13.68 13.29 1.90
C MET A 18 -12.39 12.82 2.57
N VAL A 19 -12.33 12.81 3.91
CA VAL A 19 -11.14 12.37 4.67
C VAL A 19 -10.81 10.90 4.43
N ILE A 20 -11.81 10.03 4.23
CA ILE A 20 -11.58 8.59 3.94
C ILE A 20 -11.09 8.38 2.50
N ALA A 21 -11.45 9.25 1.56
CA ALA A 21 -11.08 9.13 0.15
C ALA A 21 -9.68 9.69 -0.18
N ILE A 22 -9.13 10.59 0.65
CA ILE A 22 -7.81 11.21 0.41
C ILE A 22 -6.63 10.21 0.57
N PRO A 23 -6.61 9.30 1.57
CA PRO A 23 -5.50 8.37 1.76
C PRO A 23 -5.24 7.47 0.55
N SER A 24 -6.25 7.08 -0.22
CA SER A 24 -6.04 6.23 -1.41
C SER A 24 -5.24 6.93 -2.52
N LEU A 25 -5.16 8.27 -2.51
CA LEU A 25 -4.42 9.05 -3.51
C LEU A 25 -2.98 9.38 -3.07
N THR A 26 -2.68 9.33 -1.77
CA THR A 26 -1.38 9.78 -1.21
C THR A 26 -0.68 8.73 -0.35
N ILE A 27 -1.31 7.60 -0.04
CA ILE A 27 -0.61 6.47 0.55
C ILE A 27 0.35 5.92 -0.50
N ASN A 28 1.63 6.26 -0.35
CA ASN A 28 2.69 5.44 -0.93
C ASN A 28 2.50 4.04 -0.35
N PRO A 29 2.14 3.03 -1.18
CA PRO A 29 1.97 1.68 -0.67
C PRO A 29 3.29 1.25 -0.04
N PHE A 30 3.21 0.58 1.11
CA PHE A 30 4.40 -0.01 1.72
C PHE A 30 4.86 -1.17 0.84
N ILE A 31 5.82 -0.92 -0.04
CA ILE A 31 6.35 -1.92 -0.97
C ILE A 31 7.49 -2.66 -0.29
N VAL A 32 7.26 -3.93 0.02
CA VAL A 32 8.32 -4.84 0.47
C VAL A 32 9.08 -5.33 -0.77
N LYS A 33 10.35 -4.92 -0.89
CA LYS A 33 11.23 -5.39 -1.96
C LYS A 33 11.94 -6.67 -1.51
N GLY A 34 11.67 -7.77 -2.21
CA GLY A 34 12.39 -9.03 -2.08
C GLY A 34 13.15 -9.37 -3.35
N ARG A 35 14.13 -10.27 -3.26
CA ARG A 35 14.77 -10.92 -4.41
C ARG A 35 14.52 -12.41 -4.32
N VAL A 36 14.38 -13.06 -5.47
CA VAL A 36 14.27 -14.51 -5.57
C VAL A 36 15.53 -15.02 -6.26
N TYR A 37 16.17 -16.00 -5.66
CA TYR A 37 17.34 -16.67 -6.22
C TYR A 37 17.10 -18.17 -6.33
N CYS A 38 17.71 -18.79 -7.33
CA CYS A 38 17.86 -20.23 -7.38
C CYS A 38 18.98 -20.62 -6.42
N ASP A 39 18.68 -21.53 -5.48
CA ASP A 39 19.69 -22.17 -4.64
C ASP A 39 20.11 -23.51 -5.28
N PRO A 40 21.25 -23.54 -6.00
CA PRO A 40 21.69 -24.76 -6.69
C PRO A 40 22.17 -25.84 -5.73
N CYS A 41 22.64 -25.45 -4.53
CA CYS A 41 23.24 -26.35 -3.56
C CYS A 41 22.26 -26.75 -2.45
N ARG A 42 21.08 -26.12 -2.37
CA ARG A 42 20.06 -26.34 -1.34
C ARG A 42 20.60 -26.15 0.09
N LEU A 43 21.49 -25.17 0.24
CA LEU A 43 22.12 -24.83 1.51
C LEU A 43 21.23 -23.93 2.37
N GLY A 44 20.24 -23.28 1.77
CA GLY A 44 19.29 -22.40 2.48
C GLY A 44 19.82 -20.99 2.74
N PHE A 45 20.93 -20.60 2.08
CA PHE A 45 21.48 -19.25 2.15
C PHE A 45 22.12 -18.84 0.82
N GLU A 46 22.32 -17.53 0.63
CA GLU A 46 22.97 -17.01 -0.57
C GLU A 46 24.45 -17.38 -0.61
N THR A 47 24.87 -17.98 -1.72
CA THR A 47 26.27 -18.35 -2.00
C THR A 47 26.73 -17.70 -3.31
N PRO A 48 28.04 -17.64 -3.60
CA PRO A 48 28.55 -17.03 -4.84
C PRO A 48 28.05 -17.67 -6.13
N ILE A 49 27.55 -18.91 -6.06
CA ILE A 49 27.01 -19.66 -7.20
C ILE A 49 25.49 -19.40 -7.37
N THR A 50 24.83 -18.76 -6.40
CA THR A 50 23.40 -18.46 -6.52
C THR A 50 23.11 -17.58 -7.74
N THR A 51 22.03 -17.92 -8.45
CA THR A 51 21.60 -17.19 -9.64
C THR A 51 20.30 -16.47 -9.35
N TYR A 52 20.30 -15.14 -9.51
CA TYR A 52 19.08 -14.35 -9.32
C TYR A 52 18.14 -14.54 -10.50
N ILE A 53 16.88 -14.83 -10.17
CA ILE A 53 15.83 -14.98 -11.17
C ILE A 53 15.22 -13.59 -11.38
N PRO A 54 15.08 -13.11 -12.63
CA PRO A 54 14.41 -11.84 -12.88
C PRO A 54 12.93 -11.96 -12.47
N SER A 55 12.61 -11.44 -11.29
CA SER A 55 11.24 -11.32 -10.83
C SER A 55 10.59 -10.12 -11.50
N LYS A 56 9.56 -10.37 -12.32
CA LYS A 56 8.59 -9.32 -12.64
C LYS A 56 7.70 -9.14 -11.41
N PHE A 57 7.84 -8.00 -10.74
CA PHE A 57 6.88 -7.51 -9.75
C PHE A 57 6.01 -6.45 -10.41
#